data_AF-A0A0S9QIP1-F1
#
_entry.id   AF-A0A0S9QIP1-F1
#
_cell.length_a   1.000
_cell.length_b   1.000
_cell.length_c   1.000
_cell.angle_alpha   90.00
_cell.angle_beta   90.00
_cell.angle_gamma   90.00
#
_symmetry.space_group_name_H-M   'P 1'
#
loop_
_entity.id
_entity.type
_entity.pdbx_description
1 polymer ?
#
loop_
_entity_poly.entity_id
_entity_poly.type
_entity_poly.pdbx_seq_one_letter_code
_entity_poly.pdbx_strand_id
1 'polypeptide(L)'
;MVAALAAAVLALSACAPASQEGWEPPAWAPEVVHATDPVPEISAAADGPLGAGIVPLRVRNDAVGLQARVALLPAGATTDAFNAQVEQFVRGAIADRVVASGTAFVPAPSAVGSGLGDRRCASGSTRRPAAQLLADPAFGPVGGSGTAVVCGIVAAGGTIVGERVRVVSADAAGVHFDATTTLYTDVATGETAAADGLWTEHAAAALGAHIVEALRRDAGALSHRPVVVGDETQIAAIQAALGSTVPSDEGLVITLAPGFTAPDLAGLGAPATTEPIEFAIPAEVAADLVSPLGARVLASSGQPYTGPVAAPAGARAVDCDLVPCVALTYDDGPSSYTPGILDELAARDAAATFFAMGQNAQGYADTLARMTREGHEVEGHTWNHPHLPQLTDAQVTAQVVDSTRALEAVSGQDITVFRPPYGEFTPRVLAAAGMPAILWDIDTLDWQGPADDVLIARAVEQPRAGSIVLLHDVHAVTARTAGAVLDGLFDRGFQLVTVRQLFGGELPTSGSWRRAP
;
A
#
# COMPACT_ATOMS: atom_id res chain seq x y z
N MET A 1 -57.79 51.65 -46.79
CA MET A 1 -57.13 51.80 -45.47
C MET A 1 -56.14 50.66 -45.24
N VAL A 2 -55.20 50.42 -46.17
CA VAL A 2 -54.20 49.33 -46.09
C VAL A 2 -52.78 49.82 -46.46
N ALA A 3 -52.62 51.04 -46.97
CA ALA A 3 -51.32 51.58 -47.38
C ALA A 3 -50.52 52.26 -46.25
N ALA A 4 -51.07 52.40 -45.04
CA ALA A 4 -50.43 53.14 -43.94
C ALA A 4 -49.68 52.26 -42.94
N LEU A 5 -49.85 50.93 -42.96
CA LEU A 5 -49.16 50.02 -42.02
C LEU A 5 -47.79 49.52 -42.50
N ALA A 6 -47.49 49.61 -43.79
CA ALA A 6 -46.21 49.12 -44.33
C ALA A 6 -45.02 50.07 -44.04
N ALA A 7 -45.28 51.35 -43.76
CA ALA A 7 -44.24 52.33 -43.49
C ALA A 7 -43.76 52.35 -42.01
N ALA A 8 -44.52 51.75 -41.09
CA ALA A 8 -44.15 51.68 -39.67
C ALA A 8 -43.28 50.46 -39.32
N VAL A 9 -43.30 49.40 -40.15
CA VAL A 9 -42.48 48.18 -39.93
C VAL A 9 -41.04 48.36 -40.45
N LEU A 10 -40.81 49.32 -41.35
CA LEU A 10 -39.47 49.62 -41.92
C LEU A 10 -38.68 50.68 -41.15
N ALA A 11 -39.23 51.28 -40.09
CA ALA A 11 -38.54 52.30 -39.29
C ALA A 11 -38.00 51.78 -37.94
N LEU A 12 -38.29 50.52 -37.59
CA LEU A 12 -37.78 49.88 -36.36
C LEU A 12 -36.53 49.00 -36.58
N SER A 13 -36.11 48.80 -37.84
CA SER A 13 -34.88 48.10 -38.19
C SER A 13 -33.63 48.99 -38.23
N ALA A 14 -33.78 50.29 -37.98
CA ALA A 14 -32.67 51.27 -38.06
C ALA A 14 -31.90 51.49 -36.74
N CYS A 15 -32.20 50.72 -35.68
CA CYS A 15 -31.42 50.72 -34.44
C CYS A 15 -30.59 49.44 -34.26
N ALA A 16 -30.31 48.69 -35.34
CA ALA A 16 -29.24 47.70 -35.28
C ALA A 16 -27.91 48.48 -35.34
N PRO A 17 -27.07 48.48 -34.30
CA PRO A 17 -25.75 49.11 -34.38
C PRO A 17 -25.01 48.53 -35.59
N ALA A 18 -24.29 49.39 -36.32
CA ALA A 18 -23.50 48.94 -37.46
C ALA A 18 -22.57 47.80 -37.00
N SER A 19 -22.70 46.62 -37.61
CA SER A 19 -21.75 45.54 -37.40
C SER A 19 -20.39 46.05 -37.84
N GLN A 20 -19.44 46.20 -36.91
CA GLN A 20 -18.07 46.51 -37.26
C GLN A 20 -17.51 45.30 -38.02
N GLU A 21 -17.41 45.42 -39.34
CA GLU A 21 -16.63 44.49 -40.16
C GLU A 21 -15.17 44.59 -39.69
N GLY A 22 -14.70 43.55 -39.00
CA GLY A 22 -13.40 43.53 -38.33
C GLY A 22 -13.45 43.65 -36.80
N TRP A 23 -14.62 43.59 -36.16
CA TRP A 23 -14.68 43.34 -34.72
C TRP A 23 -14.18 41.93 -34.43
N GLU A 24 -12.97 41.85 -33.87
CA GLU A 24 -12.50 40.66 -33.20
C GLU A 24 -12.84 40.80 -31.71
N PRO A 25 -13.40 39.77 -31.05
CA PRO A 25 -13.56 39.80 -29.61
C PRO A 25 -12.21 40.09 -28.97
N PRO A 26 -12.15 40.90 -27.90
CA PRO A 26 -10.91 41.11 -27.17
C PRO A 26 -10.26 39.76 -26.87
N ALA A 27 -8.98 39.61 -27.22
CA ALA A 27 -8.23 38.44 -26.80
C ALA A 27 -8.21 38.44 -25.27
N TRP A 28 -8.91 37.48 -24.66
CA TRP A 28 -8.90 37.29 -23.23
C TRP A 28 -7.47 37.05 -22.78
N ALA A 29 -7.07 37.68 -21.66
CA ALA A 29 -5.87 37.21 -20.98
C ALA A 29 -6.09 35.73 -20.63
N PRO A 30 -5.09 34.86 -20.84
CA PRO A 30 -5.20 33.45 -20.49
C PRO A 30 -5.64 33.34 -19.04
N GLU A 31 -6.58 32.44 -18.82
CA GLU A 31 -7.15 32.29 -17.50
C GLU A 31 -6.13 31.63 -16.58
N VAL A 32 -6.02 32.17 -15.37
CA VAL A 32 -5.02 31.70 -14.43
C VAL A 32 -5.42 30.30 -13.95
N VAL A 33 -6.65 30.12 -13.47
CA VAL A 33 -7.21 28.78 -13.17
C VAL A 33 -8.01 28.31 -14.37
N HIS A 34 -7.77 27.09 -14.84
CA HIS A 34 -8.44 26.57 -16.03
C HIS A 34 -8.75 25.07 -15.89
N ALA A 35 -9.73 24.60 -16.65
CA ALA A 35 -10.04 23.17 -16.70
C ALA A 35 -8.87 22.40 -17.34
N THR A 36 -8.53 21.24 -16.79
CA THR A 36 -7.39 20.43 -17.24
C THR A 36 -7.75 18.95 -17.33
N ASP A 37 -6.89 18.19 -18.01
CA ASP A 37 -7.02 16.74 -18.07
C ASP A 37 -6.66 16.10 -16.71
N PRO A 38 -7.23 14.92 -16.40
CA PRO A 38 -6.95 14.25 -15.14
C PRO A 38 -5.46 13.98 -14.88
N VAL A 39 -4.97 14.38 -13.71
CA VAL A 39 -3.59 14.06 -13.31
C VAL A 39 -3.46 12.54 -13.06
N PRO A 40 -2.56 11.84 -13.76
CA PRO A 40 -2.39 10.40 -13.60
C PRO A 40 -1.76 10.05 -12.25
N GLU A 41 -2.10 8.87 -11.73
CA GLU A 41 -1.45 8.34 -10.53
C GLU A 41 -0.05 7.82 -10.84
N ILE A 42 0.87 8.04 -9.91
CA ILE A 42 2.26 7.62 -9.98
C ILE A 42 2.34 6.10 -9.83
N SER A 43 3.23 5.47 -10.61
CA SER A 43 3.51 4.04 -10.48
C SER A 43 4.09 3.72 -9.10
N ALA A 44 3.41 2.87 -8.36
CA ALA A 44 3.90 2.29 -7.11
C ALA A 44 4.80 1.07 -7.34
N ALA A 45 5.16 0.74 -8.59
CA ALA A 45 6.03 -0.39 -8.91
C ALA A 45 7.43 -0.26 -8.27
N ALA A 46 8.15 -1.37 -8.16
CA ALA A 46 9.47 -1.41 -7.51
C ALA A 46 10.54 -0.56 -8.24
N ASP A 47 10.37 -0.33 -9.53
CA ASP A 47 11.17 0.54 -10.39
C ASP A 47 10.57 1.94 -10.56
N GLY A 48 9.45 2.23 -9.89
CA GLY A 48 8.79 3.53 -9.90
C GLY A 48 9.49 4.57 -9.01
N PRO A 49 9.00 5.83 -9.00
CA PRO A 49 9.64 6.95 -8.27
C PRO A 49 9.80 6.73 -6.76
N LEU A 50 8.92 5.93 -6.14
CA LEU A 50 9.01 5.57 -4.73
C LEU A 50 9.95 4.38 -4.48
N GLY A 51 10.22 3.53 -5.48
CA GLY A 51 11.05 2.34 -5.35
C GLY A 51 10.72 1.47 -4.13
N ALA A 52 11.70 1.35 -3.23
CA ALA A 52 11.60 0.66 -1.94
C ALA A 52 11.13 1.58 -0.78
N GLY A 53 10.68 2.80 -1.07
CA GLY A 53 10.15 3.78 -0.12
C GLY A 53 8.71 3.53 0.32
N ILE A 54 8.13 2.38 -0.03
CA ILE A 54 6.81 1.93 0.42
C ILE A 54 6.85 0.48 0.90
N VAL A 55 6.00 0.17 1.88
CA VAL A 55 5.70 -1.16 2.38
C VAL A 55 4.26 -1.51 1.96
N PRO A 56 4.07 -2.30 0.90
CA PRO A 56 2.75 -2.58 0.37
C PRO A 56 1.97 -3.55 1.28
N LEU A 57 0.73 -3.20 1.60
CA LEU A 57 -0.18 -4.01 2.37
C LEU A 57 -1.37 -4.43 1.51
N ARG A 58 -1.60 -5.74 1.42
CA ARG A 58 -2.79 -6.33 0.79
C ARG A 58 -3.49 -7.27 1.78
N VAL A 59 -4.78 -7.06 1.98
CA VAL A 59 -5.64 -7.89 2.83
C VAL A 59 -6.79 -8.40 1.98
N ARG A 60 -7.06 -9.70 2.04
CA ARG A 60 -8.27 -10.29 1.48
C ARG A 60 -8.87 -11.23 2.50
N ASN A 61 -10.18 -11.11 2.71
CA ASN A 61 -10.92 -12.01 3.57
C ASN A 61 -12.31 -12.27 2.98
N ASP A 62 -12.45 -13.44 2.38
CA ASP A 62 -13.68 -13.83 1.69
C ASP A 62 -14.84 -14.09 2.66
N ALA A 63 -14.54 -14.44 3.92
CA ALA A 63 -15.56 -14.72 4.93
C ALA A 63 -16.32 -13.45 5.36
N VAL A 64 -15.60 -12.33 5.53
CA VAL A 64 -16.24 -11.03 5.79
C VAL A 64 -16.55 -10.24 4.52
N GLY A 65 -16.06 -10.68 3.34
CA GLY A 65 -16.28 -9.98 2.07
C GLY A 65 -15.49 -8.68 1.99
N LEU A 66 -14.18 -8.74 2.19
CA LEU A 66 -13.27 -7.60 2.16
C LEU A 66 -12.08 -7.86 1.25
N GLN A 67 -11.72 -6.85 0.47
CA GLN A 67 -10.41 -6.77 -0.19
C GLN A 67 -9.84 -5.35 -0.01
N ALA A 68 -8.58 -5.25 0.38
CA ALA A 68 -7.91 -3.99 0.65
C ALA A 68 -6.48 -3.99 0.09
N ARG A 69 -6.07 -2.86 -0.48
CA ARG A 69 -4.69 -2.51 -0.79
C ARG A 69 -4.40 -1.09 -0.33
N VAL A 70 -3.28 -0.91 0.37
CA VAL A 70 -2.74 0.39 0.81
C VAL A 70 -1.21 0.39 0.76
N ALA A 71 -0.60 1.56 0.67
CA ALA A 71 0.85 1.75 0.70
C ALA A 71 1.29 2.40 2.02
N LEU A 72 1.88 1.59 2.90
CA LEU A 72 2.50 2.11 4.11
C LEU A 72 3.88 2.67 3.79
N LEU A 73 4.38 3.55 4.65
CA LEU A 73 5.76 4.00 4.64
C LEU A 73 6.62 3.14 5.58
N PRO A 74 7.96 3.12 5.39
CA PRO A 74 8.86 2.49 6.36
C PRO A 74 8.57 3.01 7.77
N ALA A 75 8.38 2.10 8.73
CA ALA A 75 8.05 2.47 10.11
C ALA A 75 9.13 3.35 10.73
N GLY A 76 8.72 4.34 11.51
CA GLY A 76 9.61 5.35 12.07
C GLY A 76 8.85 6.53 12.66
N ALA A 77 9.51 7.25 13.57
CA ALA A 77 8.87 8.30 14.35
C ALA A 77 8.15 9.39 13.51
N THR A 78 8.60 9.65 12.28
CA THR A 78 7.99 10.64 11.37
C THR A 78 6.96 10.05 10.41
N THR A 79 6.83 8.72 10.32
CA THR A 79 5.93 8.06 9.36
C THR A 79 4.80 7.30 10.05
N ASP A 80 4.94 6.96 11.33
CA ASP A 80 3.98 6.16 12.09
C ASP A 80 2.57 6.80 12.13
N ALA A 81 2.49 8.13 12.25
CA ALA A 81 1.20 8.84 12.25
C ALA A 81 0.47 8.76 10.90
N PHE A 82 1.22 8.75 9.79
CA PHE A 82 0.66 8.55 8.45
C PHE A 82 0.20 7.10 8.29
N ASN A 83 1.06 6.14 8.64
CA ASN A 83 0.73 4.71 8.57
C ASN A 83 -0.52 4.37 9.39
N ALA A 84 -0.65 4.92 10.59
CA ALA A 84 -1.83 4.73 11.43
C ALA A 84 -3.13 5.23 10.77
N GLN A 85 -3.09 6.38 10.08
CA GLN A 85 -4.25 6.89 9.33
C GLN A 85 -4.58 6.02 8.12
N VAL A 86 -3.56 5.56 7.39
CA VAL A 86 -3.75 4.68 6.23
C VAL A 86 -4.33 3.32 6.66
N GLU A 87 -3.79 2.71 7.71
CA GLU A 87 -4.30 1.46 8.26
C GLU A 87 -5.73 1.59 8.81
N GLN A 88 -6.11 2.78 9.29
CA GLN A 88 -7.47 3.02 9.80
C GLN A 88 -8.54 2.80 8.72
N PHE A 89 -8.26 3.08 7.44
CA PHE A 89 -9.20 2.76 6.37
C PHE A 89 -9.45 1.25 6.24
N VAL A 90 -8.39 0.44 6.37
CA VAL A 90 -8.49 -1.02 6.33
C VAL A 90 -9.23 -1.54 7.56
N ARG A 91 -8.84 -1.09 8.75
CA ARG A 91 -9.47 -1.54 10.01
C ARG A 91 -10.92 -1.08 10.14
N GLY A 92 -11.24 0.13 9.69
CA GLY A 92 -12.62 0.63 9.61
C GLY A 92 -13.46 -0.23 8.68
N ALA A 93 -12.97 -0.51 7.47
CA ALA A 93 -13.64 -1.41 6.53
C ALA A 93 -13.84 -2.82 7.13
N ILE A 94 -12.86 -3.37 7.85
CA ILE A 94 -13.01 -4.64 8.57
C ILE A 94 -14.13 -4.54 9.60
N ALA A 95 -14.13 -3.52 10.46
CA ALA A 95 -15.13 -3.35 11.51
C ALA A 95 -16.55 -3.27 10.94
N ASP A 96 -16.75 -2.47 9.89
CA ASP A 96 -18.04 -2.33 9.21
C ASP A 96 -18.49 -3.66 8.61
N ARG A 97 -17.57 -4.41 7.99
CA ARG A 97 -17.86 -5.73 7.42
C ARG A 97 -18.17 -6.78 8.48
N VAL A 98 -17.49 -6.76 9.63
CA VAL A 98 -17.78 -7.66 10.76
C VAL A 98 -19.19 -7.39 11.28
N VAL A 99 -19.56 -6.13 11.46
CA VAL A 99 -20.92 -5.74 11.89
C VAL A 99 -21.97 -6.16 10.87
N ALA A 100 -21.73 -5.90 9.59
CA ALA A 100 -22.71 -6.17 8.53
C ALA A 100 -22.84 -7.67 8.18
N SER A 101 -21.77 -8.47 8.31
CA SER A 101 -21.79 -9.91 8.01
C SER A 101 -22.11 -10.78 9.22
N GLY A 102 -21.95 -10.27 10.44
CA GLY A 102 -21.99 -11.07 11.68
C GLY A 102 -20.86 -12.09 11.80
N THR A 103 -19.83 -12.01 10.94
CA THR A 103 -18.69 -12.93 10.91
C THR A 103 -17.47 -12.24 11.51
N ALA A 104 -16.81 -12.91 12.46
CA ALA A 104 -15.57 -12.40 13.04
C ALA A 104 -14.45 -12.39 12.00
N PHE A 105 -13.64 -11.33 12.00
CA PHE A 105 -12.45 -11.28 11.17
C PHE A 105 -11.36 -12.16 11.77
N VAL A 106 -10.87 -13.12 10.99
CA VAL A 106 -9.70 -13.94 11.31
C VAL A 106 -8.81 -13.94 10.06
N PRO A 107 -7.54 -13.53 10.15
CA PRO A 107 -6.61 -13.62 9.02
C PRO A 107 -6.53 -15.05 8.49
N ALA A 108 -6.76 -15.22 7.19
CA ALA A 108 -6.73 -16.52 6.56
C ALA A 108 -6.16 -16.40 5.15
N PRO A 109 -5.33 -17.37 4.71
CA PRO A 109 -4.89 -17.41 3.33
C PRO A 109 -6.06 -17.72 2.39
N SER A 110 -5.96 -17.23 1.16
CA SER A 110 -6.89 -17.56 0.09
C SER A 110 -6.52 -18.90 -0.58
N ALA A 111 -7.38 -19.35 -1.49
CA ALA A 111 -7.13 -20.54 -2.30
C ALA A 111 -5.91 -20.35 -3.23
N VAL A 112 -5.30 -21.46 -3.68
CA VAL A 112 -4.26 -21.41 -4.72
C VAL A 112 -4.84 -20.83 -6.02
N GLY A 113 -4.07 -19.98 -6.68
CA GLY A 113 -4.47 -19.26 -7.89
C GLY A 113 -5.29 -17.99 -7.62
N SER A 114 -5.22 -17.42 -6.41
CA SER A 114 -6.05 -16.24 -6.04
C SER A 114 -5.51 -14.91 -6.57
N GLY A 115 -4.30 -14.87 -7.12
CA GLY A 115 -3.69 -13.69 -7.73
C GLY A 115 -3.31 -12.62 -6.72
N LEU A 116 -2.94 -13.01 -5.49
CA LEU A 116 -2.65 -12.06 -4.40
C LEU A 116 -1.20 -11.59 -4.33
N GLY A 117 -0.34 -12.05 -5.25
CA GLY A 117 1.10 -11.78 -5.20
C GLY A 117 1.49 -10.32 -5.46
N ASP A 118 0.71 -9.59 -6.28
CA ASP A 118 0.87 -8.14 -6.38
C ASP A 118 0.16 -7.43 -5.21
N ARG A 119 0.93 -6.74 -4.39
CA ARG A 119 0.49 -6.11 -3.14
C ARG A 119 0.41 -4.59 -3.23
N ARG A 120 0.97 -3.98 -4.27
CA ARG A 120 1.15 -2.53 -4.38
C ARG A 120 -0.15 -1.85 -4.81
N CYS A 121 -0.21 -0.53 -4.61
CA CYS A 121 -1.25 0.31 -5.19
C CYS A 121 -1.26 0.17 -6.71
N ALA A 122 -2.44 -0.05 -7.28
CA ALA A 122 -2.58 -0.15 -8.73
C ALA A 122 -2.98 1.22 -9.30
N SER A 123 -2.13 1.79 -10.14
CA SER A 123 -2.38 3.09 -10.77
C SER A 123 -3.72 3.09 -11.51
N GLY A 124 -4.51 4.14 -11.25
CA GLY A 124 -5.85 4.35 -11.80
C GLY A 124 -6.96 3.58 -11.08
N SER A 125 -6.65 2.71 -10.11
CA SER A 125 -7.67 1.92 -9.40
C SER A 125 -8.65 2.80 -8.63
N THR A 126 -8.19 3.92 -8.03
CA THR A 126 -9.06 4.83 -7.27
C THR A 126 -10.03 5.61 -8.16
N ARG A 127 -9.78 5.69 -9.47
CA ARG A 127 -10.62 6.43 -10.43
C ARG A 127 -11.62 5.53 -11.18
N ARG A 128 -11.58 4.21 -10.98
CA ARG A 128 -12.48 3.28 -11.69
C ARG A 128 -13.95 3.45 -11.26
N PRO A 129 -14.94 3.20 -12.15
CA PRO A 129 -16.33 3.16 -11.73
C PRO A 129 -16.54 2.14 -10.60
N ALA A 130 -17.30 2.50 -9.56
CA ALA A 130 -17.46 1.68 -8.35
C ALA A 130 -17.90 0.23 -8.64
N ALA A 131 -18.88 0.06 -9.54
CA ALA A 131 -19.36 -1.25 -9.95
C ALA A 131 -18.29 -2.10 -10.67
N GLN A 132 -17.43 -1.48 -11.48
CA GLN A 132 -16.33 -2.18 -12.16
C GLN A 132 -15.22 -2.54 -11.18
N LEU A 133 -14.93 -1.65 -10.21
CA LEU A 133 -13.94 -1.88 -9.17
C LEU A 133 -14.33 -3.10 -8.30
N LEU A 134 -15.59 -3.15 -7.87
CA LEU A 134 -16.12 -4.25 -7.05
C LEU A 134 -16.19 -5.58 -7.82
N ALA A 135 -16.48 -5.54 -9.12
CA ALA A 135 -16.56 -6.74 -9.95
C ALA A 135 -15.19 -7.32 -10.34
N ASP A 136 -14.11 -6.54 -10.25
CA ASP A 136 -12.76 -6.98 -10.61
C ASP A 136 -12.14 -7.80 -9.46
N PRO A 137 -11.83 -9.10 -9.64
CA PRO A 137 -11.21 -9.93 -8.61
C PRO A 137 -9.86 -9.41 -8.09
N ALA A 138 -9.18 -8.55 -8.86
CA ALA A 138 -7.93 -7.92 -8.43
C ALA A 138 -8.14 -6.86 -7.33
N PHE A 139 -9.35 -6.30 -7.19
CA PHE A 139 -9.66 -5.18 -6.29
C PHE A 139 -10.87 -5.41 -5.39
N GLY A 140 -11.93 -6.02 -5.92
CA GLY A 140 -13.18 -6.23 -5.22
C GLY A 140 -13.28 -7.57 -4.48
N PRO A 141 -14.21 -7.67 -3.52
CA PRO A 141 -14.52 -8.92 -2.84
C PRO A 141 -15.15 -9.95 -3.80
N VAL A 142 -15.09 -11.22 -3.41
CA VAL A 142 -15.70 -12.32 -4.19
C VAL A 142 -17.19 -12.05 -4.43
N GLY A 143 -17.60 -12.12 -5.69
CA GLY A 143 -18.99 -11.89 -6.10
C GLY A 143 -19.41 -10.41 -6.17
N GLY A 144 -18.50 -9.47 -5.96
CA GLY A 144 -18.77 -8.02 -6.11
C GLY A 144 -19.64 -7.39 -5.02
N SER A 145 -19.89 -8.13 -3.92
CA SER A 145 -20.61 -7.65 -2.75
C SER A 145 -19.67 -7.64 -1.54
N GLY A 146 -19.66 -6.54 -0.79
CA GLY A 146 -18.73 -6.32 0.32
C GLY A 146 -18.00 -4.99 0.18
N THR A 147 -16.76 -4.92 0.68
CA THR A 147 -15.97 -3.69 0.68
C THR A 147 -14.65 -3.87 -0.07
N ALA A 148 -14.34 -2.91 -0.94
CA ALA A 148 -13.05 -2.73 -1.59
C ALA A 148 -12.36 -1.48 -1.04
N VAL A 149 -11.13 -1.62 -0.58
CA VAL A 149 -10.23 -0.50 -0.25
C VAL A 149 -9.10 -0.51 -1.28
N VAL A 150 -8.96 0.57 -2.04
CA VAL A 150 -7.90 0.71 -3.03
C VAL A 150 -7.13 1.99 -2.83
N CYS A 151 -5.88 1.96 -3.27
CA CYS A 151 -4.97 3.08 -3.13
C CYS A 151 -4.34 3.47 -4.47
N GLY A 152 -3.97 4.74 -4.55
CA GLY A 152 -3.23 5.33 -5.66
C GLY A 152 -2.22 6.34 -5.13
N ILE A 153 -0.99 6.28 -5.63
CA ILE A 153 0.03 7.28 -5.26
C ILE A 153 -0.19 8.52 -6.11
N VAL A 154 -0.34 9.68 -5.48
CA VAL A 154 -0.60 10.96 -6.16
C VAL A 154 0.54 11.95 -6.04
N ALA A 155 1.46 11.74 -5.09
CA ALA A 155 2.67 12.54 -4.95
C ALA A 155 3.82 11.71 -4.41
N ALA A 156 5.01 11.90 -4.97
CA ALA A 156 6.25 11.29 -4.52
C ALA A 156 7.43 12.16 -5.01
N GLY A 157 7.84 13.14 -4.20
CA GLY A 157 8.91 14.05 -4.58
C GLY A 157 9.50 14.77 -3.37
N GLY A 158 10.83 14.94 -3.37
CA GLY A 158 11.54 15.41 -2.17
C GLY A 158 11.18 14.54 -0.96
N THR A 159 10.66 15.15 0.09
CA THR A 159 10.22 14.46 1.31
C THR A 159 8.70 14.23 1.37
N ILE A 160 7.97 14.59 0.32
CA ILE A 160 6.51 14.50 0.28
C ILE A 160 6.08 13.17 -0.31
N VAL A 161 5.13 12.52 0.37
CA VAL A 161 4.34 11.41 -0.15
C VAL A 161 2.86 11.76 -0.05
N GLY A 162 2.14 11.48 -1.13
CA GLY A 162 0.68 11.58 -1.20
C GLY A 162 0.07 10.26 -1.61
N GLU A 163 -0.83 9.74 -0.78
CA GLU A 163 -1.61 8.54 -1.07
C GLU A 163 -3.10 8.87 -1.06
N ARG A 164 -3.77 8.51 -2.15
CA ARG A 164 -5.21 8.53 -2.26
C ARG A 164 -5.75 7.15 -1.92
N VAL A 165 -6.61 7.08 -0.91
CA VAL A 165 -7.33 5.87 -0.52
C VAL A 165 -8.80 6.05 -0.86
N ARG A 166 -9.38 5.06 -1.52
CA ARG A 166 -10.81 5.00 -1.82
C ARG A 166 -11.42 3.74 -1.24
N VAL A 167 -12.54 3.92 -0.55
CA VAL A 167 -13.32 2.85 0.07
C VAL A 167 -14.68 2.78 -0.62
N VAL A 168 -15.00 1.63 -1.19
CA VAL A 168 -16.27 1.37 -1.87
C VAL A 168 -16.93 0.17 -1.22
N SER A 169 -18.17 0.33 -0.76
CA SER A 169 -18.98 -0.75 -0.21
C SER A 169 -20.28 -0.92 -0.97
N ALA A 170 -20.61 -2.17 -1.26
CA ALA A 170 -21.84 -2.55 -1.92
C ALA A 170 -22.46 -3.81 -1.29
N ASP A 171 -23.76 -3.93 -1.48
CA ASP A 171 -24.53 -5.13 -1.19
C ASP A 171 -25.38 -5.52 -2.41
N ALA A 172 -26.34 -6.43 -2.24
CA ALA A 172 -27.23 -6.87 -3.30
C ALA A 172 -28.10 -5.74 -3.91
N ALA A 173 -28.31 -4.64 -3.21
CA ALA A 173 -29.04 -3.47 -3.69
C ALA A 173 -28.15 -2.50 -4.49
N GLY A 174 -26.82 -2.65 -4.40
CA GLY A 174 -25.84 -1.86 -5.12
C GLY A 174 -24.86 -1.15 -4.19
N VAL A 175 -24.16 -0.15 -4.74
CA VAL A 175 -23.19 0.67 -4.00
C VAL A 175 -23.95 1.58 -3.03
N HIS A 176 -23.62 1.49 -1.75
CA HIS A 176 -24.21 2.33 -0.69
C HIS A 176 -23.16 3.21 0.01
N PHE A 177 -21.87 2.97 -0.23
CA PHE A 177 -20.78 3.81 0.26
C PHE A 177 -19.67 3.91 -0.79
N ASP A 178 -19.23 5.13 -1.06
CA ASP A 178 -18.12 5.44 -1.96
C ASP A 178 -17.47 6.74 -1.50
N ALA A 179 -16.31 6.63 -0.87
CA ALA A 179 -15.58 7.77 -0.34
C ALA A 179 -14.11 7.69 -0.73
N THR A 180 -13.56 8.85 -1.12
CA THR A 180 -12.14 9.00 -1.46
C THR A 180 -11.52 10.02 -0.52
N THR A 181 -10.36 9.69 0.03
CA THR A 181 -9.56 10.57 0.86
C THR A 181 -8.13 10.59 0.33
N THR A 182 -7.55 11.76 0.19
CA THR A 182 -6.14 11.91 -0.19
C THR A 182 -5.37 12.42 1.01
N LEU A 183 -4.38 11.64 1.46
CA LEU A 183 -3.51 11.95 2.59
C LEU A 183 -2.13 12.36 2.07
N TYR A 184 -1.55 13.35 2.73
CA TYR A 184 -0.19 13.82 2.51
C TYR A 184 0.62 13.73 3.78
N THR A 185 1.90 13.43 3.61
CA THR A 185 2.89 13.48 4.68
C THR A 185 4.21 14.04 4.19
N ASP A 186 4.86 14.81 5.05
CA ASP A 186 6.28 15.14 4.92
C ASP A 186 7.08 14.20 5.81
N VAL A 187 7.75 13.23 5.18
CA VAL A 187 8.48 12.17 5.90
C VAL A 187 9.69 12.68 6.68
N ALA A 188 10.15 13.92 6.44
CA ALA A 188 11.23 14.54 7.19
C ALA A 188 10.74 15.18 8.50
N THR A 189 9.53 15.72 8.54
CA THR A 189 8.97 16.39 9.73
C THR A 189 7.95 15.55 10.48
N GLY A 190 7.32 14.59 9.80
CA GLY A 190 6.17 13.81 10.27
C GLY A 190 4.85 14.57 10.30
N GLU A 191 4.79 15.75 9.66
CA GLU A 191 3.55 16.48 9.49
C GLU A 191 2.65 15.76 8.47
N THR A 192 1.42 15.44 8.87
CA THR A 192 0.43 14.74 8.05
C THR A 192 -0.86 15.53 7.95
N ALA A 193 -1.50 15.56 6.78
CA ALA A 193 -2.83 16.14 6.61
C ALA A 193 -3.61 15.46 5.48
N ALA A 194 -4.93 15.53 5.54
CA ALA A 194 -5.76 15.32 4.35
C ALA A 194 -5.58 16.50 3.36
N ALA A 195 -5.92 16.27 2.09
CA ALA A 195 -5.71 17.21 1.00
C ALA A 195 -6.36 18.59 1.21
N ASP A 196 -7.50 18.67 1.89
CA ASP A 196 -8.15 19.93 2.25
C ASP A 196 -7.33 20.74 3.27
N GLY A 197 -6.58 20.06 4.15
CA GLY A 197 -5.62 20.67 5.08
C GLY A 197 -4.36 21.26 4.41
N LEU A 198 -4.18 21.06 3.10
CA LEU A 198 -3.13 21.74 2.34
C LEU A 198 -3.45 23.21 2.06
N TRP A 199 -4.68 23.65 2.34
CA TRP A 199 -5.16 24.97 2.01
C TRP A 199 -5.44 25.80 3.27
N THR A 200 -5.36 27.12 3.13
CA THR A 200 -5.81 28.06 4.16
C THR A 200 -7.35 28.12 4.21
N GLU A 201 -7.91 28.60 5.31
CA GLU A 201 -9.36 28.76 5.49
C GLU A 201 -10.02 29.69 4.46
N HIS A 202 -9.25 30.58 3.82
CA HIS A 202 -9.73 31.53 2.82
C HIS A 202 -9.62 31.01 1.38
N ALA A 203 -8.97 29.87 1.16
CA ALA A 203 -8.65 29.36 -0.17
C ALA A 203 -9.90 29.09 -1.02
N ALA A 204 -10.93 28.47 -0.45
CA ALA A 204 -12.16 28.16 -1.19
C ALA A 204 -12.86 29.43 -1.71
N ALA A 205 -12.91 30.49 -0.91
CA ALA A 205 -13.51 31.76 -1.32
C ALA A 205 -12.67 32.44 -2.42
N ALA A 206 -11.34 32.42 -2.30
CA ALA A 206 -10.44 32.99 -3.30
C ALA A 206 -10.51 32.23 -4.63
N LEU A 207 -10.41 30.90 -4.59
CA LEU A 207 -10.45 30.03 -5.78
C LEU A 207 -11.83 30.02 -6.44
N GLY A 208 -12.91 30.17 -5.67
CA GLY A 208 -14.25 30.18 -6.24
C GLY A 208 -14.45 31.23 -7.31
N ALA A 209 -13.85 32.41 -7.14
CA ALA A 209 -13.99 33.50 -8.12
C ALA A 209 -13.32 33.12 -9.44
N HIS A 210 -12.16 32.45 -9.36
CA HIS A 210 -11.44 31.95 -10.51
C HIS A 210 -12.17 30.78 -11.19
N ILE A 211 -12.68 29.81 -10.42
CA ILE A 211 -13.41 28.65 -10.95
C ILE A 211 -14.69 29.07 -11.66
N VAL A 212 -15.47 29.97 -11.05
CA VAL A 212 -16.71 30.46 -11.65
C VAL A 212 -16.40 31.30 -12.89
N GLU A 213 -15.35 32.13 -12.88
CA GLU A 213 -14.92 32.84 -14.10
C GLU A 213 -14.53 31.85 -15.21
N ALA A 214 -13.89 30.72 -14.87
CA ALA A 214 -13.46 29.72 -15.85
C ALA A 214 -14.64 29.03 -16.51
N LEU A 215 -15.59 28.59 -15.69
CA LEU A 215 -16.86 28.05 -16.17
C LEU A 215 -17.67 29.09 -16.97
N ARG A 216 -17.61 30.37 -16.56
CA ARG A 216 -18.32 31.46 -17.22
C ARG A 216 -17.78 31.70 -18.63
N ARG A 217 -16.45 31.67 -18.78
CA ARG A 217 -15.77 31.82 -20.07
C ARG A 217 -15.99 30.63 -20.98
N ASP A 218 -15.91 29.41 -20.44
CA ASP A 218 -16.22 28.18 -21.18
C ASP A 218 -17.67 28.18 -21.69
N ALA A 219 -18.61 28.70 -20.89
CA ALA A 219 -20.00 28.93 -21.31
C ALA A 219 -20.19 30.08 -22.33
N GLY A 220 -19.12 30.72 -22.81
CA GLY A 220 -19.14 31.73 -23.87
C GLY A 220 -19.44 33.16 -23.40
N ALA A 221 -19.25 33.48 -22.11
CA ALA A 221 -19.49 34.83 -21.63
C ALA A 221 -18.48 35.84 -22.16
N LEU A 222 -18.98 37.02 -22.53
CA LEU A 222 -18.18 38.16 -22.98
C LEU A 222 -18.02 39.27 -21.94
N SER A 223 -18.52 39.06 -20.73
CA SER A 223 -18.51 40.06 -19.66
C SER A 223 -17.11 40.21 -19.06
N HIS A 224 -16.69 41.44 -18.74
CA HIS A 224 -15.50 41.70 -17.93
C HIS A 224 -15.85 42.02 -16.47
N ARG A 225 -17.13 41.89 -16.09
CA ARG A 225 -17.56 42.12 -14.72
C ARG A 225 -16.88 41.10 -13.80
N PRO A 226 -16.30 41.53 -12.67
CA PRO A 226 -15.80 40.62 -11.65
C PRO A 226 -16.90 39.66 -11.20
N VAL A 227 -16.56 38.38 -11.14
CA VAL A 227 -17.41 37.35 -10.54
C VAL A 227 -17.51 37.60 -9.05
N VAL A 228 -18.71 37.42 -8.50
CA VAL A 228 -18.95 37.46 -7.05
C VAL A 228 -19.41 36.08 -6.63
N VAL A 229 -18.53 35.32 -5.99
CA VAL A 229 -18.90 34.09 -5.27
C VAL A 229 -19.63 34.53 -4.01
N GLY A 230 -20.84 34.04 -3.78
CA GLY A 230 -21.73 34.74 -2.85
C GLY A 230 -22.62 33.91 -1.97
N ASP A 231 -22.83 32.61 -2.24
CA ASP A 231 -23.60 31.77 -1.34
C ASP A 231 -22.75 30.66 -0.68
N GLU A 232 -23.14 30.30 0.54
CA GLU A 232 -22.45 29.31 1.36
C GLU A 232 -22.38 27.94 0.66
N THR A 233 -23.33 27.64 -0.23
CA THR A 233 -23.38 26.39 -0.99
C THR A 233 -22.26 26.27 -2.02
N GLN A 234 -21.93 27.35 -2.74
CA GLN A 234 -20.78 27.36 -3.67
C GLN A 234 -19.47 27.19 -2.93
N ILE A 235 -19.28 27.95 -1.84
CA ILE A 235 -18.06 27.90 -1.05
C ILE A 235 -17.88 26.49 -0.47
N ALA A 236 -18.95 25.86 0.01
CA ALA A 236 -18.91 24.48 0.51
C ALA A 236 -18.54 23.48 -0.59
N ALA A 237 -19.05 23.64 -1.81
CA ALA A 237 -18.70 22.77 -2.95
C ALA A 237 -17.21 22.91 -3.34
N ILE A 238 -16.68 24.13 -3.34
CA ILE A 238 -15.26 24.38 -3.63
C ILE A 238 -14.40 23.86 -2.48
N GLN A 239 -14.80 24.09 -1.22
CA GLN A 239 -14.12 23.55 -0.04
C GLN A 239 -14.03 22.02 -0.12
N ALA A 240 -15.11 21.34 -0.53
CA ALA A 240 -15.09 19.90 -0.75
C ALA A 240 -14.13 19.50 -1.89
N ALA A 241 -14.05 20.29 -2.97
CA ALA A 241 -13.11 20.06 -4.07
C ALA A 241 -11.63 20.12 -3.60
N LEU A 242 -11.29 20.95 -2.62
CA LEU A 242 -9.93 21.01 -2.04
C LEU A 242 -9.50 19.65 -1.44
N GLY A 243 -10.43 18.81 -0.99
CA GLY A 243 -10.16 17.45 -0.51
C GLY A 243 -9.66 16.47 -1.58
N SER A 244 -9.65 16.87 -2.86
CA SER A 244 -9.15 16.07 -3.98
C SER A 244 -7.79 16.53 -4.52
N THR A 245 -7.17 17.51 -3.86
CA THR A 245 -5.93 18.17 -4.31
C THR A 245 -4.83 17.18 -4.66
N VAL A 246 -4.23 17.35 -5.84
CA VAL A 246 -3.01 16.66 -6.30
C VAL A 246 -2.01 17.63 -6.89
N PRO A 247 -0.69 17.44 -6.67
CA PRO A 247 0.31 18.24 -7.36
C PRO A 247 0.40 17.87 -8.84
N SER A 248 0.74 18.86 -9.66
CA SER A 248 1.04 18.72 -11.09
C SER A 248 2.28 19.55 -11.46
N ASP A 249 2.71 19.50 -12.71
CA ASP A 249 3.83 20.32 -13.20
C ASP A 249 3.50 21.83 -13.21
N GLU A 250 2.22 22.19 -13.27
CA GLU A 250 1.76 23.59 -13.31
C GLU A 250 1.43 24.16 -11.93
N GLY A 251 1.17 23.30 -10.94
CA GLY A 251 0.83 23.71 -9.58
C GLY A 251 0.03 22.64 -8.85
N LEU A 252 -1.20 22.96 -8.46
CA LEU A 252 -2.13 22.05 -7.81
C LEU A 252 -3.37 21.85 -8.66
N VAL A 253 -3.93 20.64 -8.65
CA VAL A 253 -5.18 20.32 -9.34
C VAL A 253 -6.22 19.89 -8.32
N ILE A 254 -7.44 20.43 -8.46
CA ILE A 254 -8.61 20.05 -7.66
C ILE A 254 -9.73 19.53 -8.58
N THR A 255 -10.53 18.60 -8.09
CA THR A 255 -11.70 18.04 -8.77
C THR A 255 -12.98 18.62 -8.19
N LEU A 256 -13.69 19.40 -9.01
CA LEU A 256 -15.02 19.90 -8.70
C LEU A 256 -16.06 18.81 -9.01
N ALA A 257 -16.90 18.48 -8.05
CA ALA A 257 -17.97 17.50 -8.22
C ALA A 257 -19.04 17.96 -9.23
N PRO A 258 -19.79 17.04 -9.85
CA PRO A 258 -20.95 17.38 -10.67
C PRO A 258 -22.03 18.10 -9.84
N GLY A 259 -22.88 18.86 -10.51
CA GLY A 259 -23.98 19.62 -9.91
C GLY A 259 -23.62 21.03 -9.47
N PHE A 260 -22.40 21.50 -9.73
CA PHE A 260 -21.99 22.85 -9.39
C PHE A 260 -22.66 23.89 -10.30
N THR A 261 -23.13 24.99 -9.70
CA THR A 261 -23.70 26.14 -10.41
C THR A 261 -23.46 27.43 -9.61
N ALA A 262 -23.56 28.57 -10.29
CA ALA A 262 -23.42 29.90 -9.70
C ALA A 262 -24.39 30.90 -10.34
N PRO A 263 -24.79 32.00 -9.66
CA PRO A 263 -25.66 33.02 -10.22
C PRO A 263 -25.21 33.57 -11.58
N ASP A 264 -23.90 33.78 -11.75
CA ASP A 264 -23.33 34.24 -13.02
C ASP A 264 -23.48 33.18 -14.14
N LEU A 265 -23.39 31.89 -13.82
CA LEU A 265 -23.62 30.79 -14.77
C LEU A 265 -25.11 30.65 -15.11
N ALA A 266 -25.97 30.69 -14.09
CA ALA A 266 -27.42 30.63 -14.25
C ALA A 266 -27.93 31.84 -15.07
N GLY A 267 -27.36 33.03 -14.87
CA GLY A 267 -27.67 34.24 -15.64
C GLY A 267 -27.32 34.13 -17.13
N LEU A 268 -26.38 33.25 -17.50
CA LEU A 268 -26.03 32.93 -18.89
C LEU A 268 -26.87 31.78 -19.45
N GLY A 269 -27.72 31.15 -18.64
CA GLY A 269 -28.43 29.92 -19.01
C GLY A 269 -27.51 28.69 -19.07
N ALA A 270 -26.31 28.75 -18.49
CA ALA A 270 -25.42 27.61 -18.39
C ALA A 270 -25.99 26.61 -17.36
N PRO A 271 -26.14 25.31 -17.72
CA PRO A 271 -26.62 24.31 -16.79
C PRO A 271 -25.59 24.07 -15.68
N ALA A 272 -26.03 23.44 -14.59
CA ALA A 272 -25.09 22.91 -13.59
C ALA A 272 -24.15 21.88 -14.24
N THR A 273 -22.93 21.76 -13.70
CA THR A 273 -21.96 20.76 -14.18
C THR A 273 -22.57 19.37 -14.14
N THR A 274 -22.32 18.56 -15.17
CA THR A 274 -22.91 17.21 -15.28
C THR A 274 -21.92 16.11 -14.93
N GLU A 275 -20.63 16.38 -15.10
CA GLU A 275 -19.52 15.50 -14.79
C GLU A 275 -18.53 16.20 -13.86
N PRO A 276 -17.65 15.46 -13.16
CA PRO A 276 -16.54 16.05 -12.44
C PRO A 276 -15.61 16.84 -13.38
N ILE A 277 -15.13 18.00 -12.93
CA ILE A 277 -14.20 18.85 -13.70
C ILE A 277 -12.93 19.07 -12.88
N GLU A 278 -11.76 18.77 -13.44
CA GLU A 278 -10.47 19.08 -12.83
C GLU A 278 -10.01 20.48 -13.20
N PHE A 279 -9.59 21.26 -12.21
CA PHE A 279 -9.07 22.61 -12.38
C PHE A 279 -7.60 22.67 -12.00
N ALA A 280 -6.76 23.10 -12.94
CA ALA A 280 -5.37 23.47 -12.68
C ALA A 280 -5.30 24.83 -12.01
N ILE A 281 -4.64 24.88 -10.86
CA ILE A 281 -4.36 26.07 -10.06
C ILE A 281 -2.85 26.30 -10.15
N PRO A 282 -2.40 27.31 -10.92
CA PRO A 282 -0.99 27.57 -11.07
C PRO A 282 -0.28 27.85 -9.75
N ALA A 283 0.99 27.50 -9.69
CA ALA A 283 1.82 27.66 -8.50
C ALA A 283 1.79 29.10 -7.93
N GLU A 284 1.76 30.12 -8.80
CA GLU A 284 1.67 31.52 -8.39
C GLU A 284 0.35 31.90 -7.70
N VAL A 285 -0.76 31.24 -8.05
CA VAL A 285 -2.05 31.42 -7.37
C VAL A 285 -2.09 30.62 -6.08
N ALA A 286 -1.63 29.36 -6.15
CA ALA A 286 -1.63 28.46 -5.01
C ALA A 286 -0.74 28.96 -3.87
N ALA A 287 0.42 29.57 -4.18
CA ALA A 287 1.44 29.96 -3.21
C ALA A 287 0.91 30.83 -2.05
N ASP A 288 -0.06 31.72 -2.31
CA ASP A 288 -0.65 32.61 -1.31
C ASP A 288 -1.85 31.98 -0.57
N LEU A 289 -2.33 30.82 -1.03
CA LEU A 289 -3.56 30.18 -0.55
C LEU A 289 -3.32 28.86 0.19
N VAL A 290 -2.12 28.30 0.12
CA VAL A 290 -1.76 27.01 0.74
C VAL A 290 -1.23 27.16 2.17
N SER A 291 -1.41 26.11 2.95
CA SER A 291 -0.78 25.96 4.27
C SER A 291 0.73 25.71 4.14
N PRO A 292 1.52 25.76 5.23
CA PRO A 292 2.94 25.43 5.18
C PRO A 292 3.24 24.03 4.63
N LEU A 293 2.38 23.03 4.90
CA LEU A 293 2.49 21.71 4.28
C LEU A 293 2.13 21.78 2.79
N GLY A 294 1.05 22.48 2.43
CA GLY A 294 0.65 22.67 1.03
C GLY A 294 1.74 23.35 0.17
N ALA A 295 2.48 24.31 0.74
CA ALA A 295 3.63 24.92 0.07
C ALA A 295 4.75 23.92 -0.22
N ARG A 296 4.99 22.95 0.68
CA ARG A 296 5.98 21.87 0.45
C ARG A 296 5.48 20.84 -0.54
N VAL A 297 4.18 20.50 -0.52
CA VAL A 297 3.55 19.66 -1.55
C VAL A 297 3.69 20.30 -2.93
N LEU A 298 3.38 21.60 -3.05
CA LEU A 298 3.54 22.36 -4.29
C LEU A 298 5.00 22.34 -4.79
N ALA A 299 5.97 22.55 -3.88
CA ALA A 299 7.39 22.54 -4.22
C ALA A 299 7.97 21.13 -4.51
N SER A 300 7.25 20.06 -4.16
CA SER A 300 7.73 18.68 -4.34
C SER A 300 7.60 18.17 -5.78
N SER A 301 6.74 18.80 -6.58
CA SER A 301 6.47 18.38 -7.96
C SER A 301 7.74 18.37 -8.80
N GLY A 302 7.95 17.29 -9.55
CA GLY A 302 9.14 17.08 -10.39
C GLY A 302 10.45 16.79 -9.64
N GLN A 303 10.47 16.78 -8.31
CA GLN A 303 11.66 16.43 -7.53
C GLN A 303 11.80 14.91 -7.34
N PRO A 304 13.02 14.35 -7.34
CA PRO A 304 13.22 12.96 -6.96
C PRO A 304 12.81 12.75 -5.50
N TYR A 305 12.20 11.61 -5.19
CA TYR A 305 11.89 11.24 -3.82
C TYR A 305 13.18 10.95 -3.03
N THR A 306 13.29 11.52 -1.83
CA THR A 306 14.45 11.43 -0.93
C THR A 306 14.07 10.95 0.48
N GLY A 307 12.89 10.33 0.62
CA GLY A 307 12.43 9.81 1.90
C GLY A 307 13.07 8.49 2.32
N PRO A 308 12.62 7.90 3.45
CA PRO A 308 13.17 6.67 3.97
C PRO A 308 12.95 5.49 2.99
N VAL A 309 13.90 4.56 3.02
CA VAL A 309 13.82 3.29 2.31
C VAL A 309 13.37 2.20 3.29
N ALA A 310 12.53 1.28 2.84
CA ALA A 310 12.07 0.17 3.65
C ALA A 310 13.25 -0.69 4.12
N ALA A 311 13.26 -1.02 5.41
CA ALA A 311 14.15 -2.04 5.95
C ALA A 311 13.93 -3.38 5.21
N PRO A 312 14.87 -4.33 5.23
CA PRO A 312 14.64 -5.66 4.69
C PRO A 312 13.42 -6.33 5.34
N ALA A 313 12.74 -7.22 4.62
CA ALA A 313 11.43 -7.77 5.01
C ALA A 313 11.38 -8.33 6.44
N GLY A 314 12.44 -9.01 6.90
CA GLY A 314 12.46 -9.62 8.23
C GLY A 314 12.76 -8.66 9.38
N ALA A 315 13.08 -7.40 9.07
CA ALA A 315 13.24 -6.31 10.03
C ALA A 315 12.03 -5.37 10.07
N ARG A 316 11.01 -5.59 9.23
CA ARG A 316 9.79 -4.76 9.21
C ARG A 316 8.83 -5.17 10.32
N ALA A 317 8.09 -4.20 10.84
CA ALA A 317 6.90 -4.50 11.63
C ALA A 317 5.84 -5.15 10.73
N VAL A 318 5.24 -6.24 11.21
CA VAL A 318 4.19 -6.96 10.50
C VAL A 318 3.06 -7.24 11.48
N ASP A 319 1.85 -6.83 11.12
CA ASP A 319 0.65 -7.15 11.89
C ASP A 319 0.04 -8.48 11.41
N CYS A 320 0.40 -9.57 12.09
CA CYS A 320 -0.15 -10.89 11.80
C CYS A 320 -1.62 -11.07 12.26
N ASP A 321 -2.21 -10.09 12.94
CA ASP A 321 -3.64 -10.03 13.22
C ASP A 321 -4.43 -9.39 12.06
N LEU A 322 -3.73 -8.80 11.09
CA LEU A 322 -4.31 -8.20 9.89
C LEU A 322 -4.08 -9.05 8.64
N VAL A 323 -2.91 -9.69 8.52
CA VAL A 323 -2.53 -10.54 7.38
C VAL A 323 -2.18 -11.96 7.81
N PRO A 324 -2.49 -12.99 7.00
CA PRO A 324 -2.09 -14.35 7.32
C PRO A 324 -0.56 -14.47 7.20
N CYS A 325 0.14 -14.55 8.34
CA CYS A 325 1.58 -14.72 8.37
C CYS A 325 2.01 -16.20 8.33
N VAL A 326 3.11 -16.49 7.63
CA VAL A 326 3.76 -17.82 7.58
C VAL A 326 5.27 -17.67 7.66
N ALA A 327 5.94 -18.55 8.40
CA ALA A 327 7.40 -18.60 8.45
C ALA A 327 7.93 -19.78 7.64
N LEU A 328 8.71 -19.48 6.60
CA LEU A 328 9.56 -20.48 5.96
C LEU A 328 10.83 -20.65 6.78
N THR A 329 11.16 -21.89 7.08
CA THR A 329 12.35 -22.23 7.87
C THR A 329 13.22 -23.24 7.15
N TYR A 330 14.53 -23.03 7.16
CA TYR A 330 15.52 -23.88 6.50
C TYR A 330 16.50 -24.46 7.50
N ASP A 331 16.61 -25.80 7.54
CA ASP A 331 17.48 -26.54 8.46
C ASP A 331 18.74 -27.07 7.73
N ASP A 332 19.75 -27.45 8.52
CA ASP A 332 21.02 -28.09 8.15
C ASP A 332 22.08 -27.23 7.44
N GLY A 333 21.70 -26.05 6.96
CA GLY A 333 22.61 -25.13 6.30
C GLY A 333 23.69 -24.50 7.20
N PRO A 334 24.47 -23.58 6.63
CA PRO A 334 24.50 -23.23 5.21
C PRO A 334 25.17 -24.31 4.34
N SER A 335 24.87 -24.30 3.04
CA SER A 335 25.45 -25.17 2.01
C SER A 335 25.74 -24.39 0.71
N SER A 336 26.19 -25.10 -0.33
CA SER A 336 26.34 -24.52 -1.67
C SER A 336 25.02 -24.07 -2.31
N TYR A 337 23.87 -24.52 -1.81
CA TYR A 337 22.55 -24.15 -2.33
C TYR A 337 21.97 -22.88 -1.67
N THR A 338 22.39 -22.59 -0.44
CA THR A 338 21.86 -21.48 0.36
C THR A 338 21.93 -20.12 -0.36
N PRO A 339 23.01 -19.74 -1.07
CA PRO A 339 23.04 -18.46 -1.78
C PRO A 339 21.92 -18.30 -2.82
N GLY A 340 21.56 -19.38 -3.54
CA GLY A 340 20.47 -19.33 -4.52
C GLY A 340 19.10 -19.15 -3.87
N ILE A 341 18.88 -19.73 -2.68
CA ILE A 341 17.65 -19.50 -1.91
C ILE A 341 17.56 -18.05 -1.44
N LEU A 342 18.68 -17.46 -0.99
CA LEU A 342 18.75 -16.05 -0.62
C LEU A 342 18.46 -15.13 -1.82
N ASP A 343 18.92 -15.48 -3.01
CA ASP A 343 18.61 -14.73 -4.24
C ASP A 343 17.10 -14.72 -4.54
N GLU A 344 16.43 -15.87 -4.40
CA GLU A 344 14.98 -15.98 -4.60
C GLU A 344 14.16 -15.19 -3.56
N LEU A 345 14.63 -15.18 -2.30
CA LEU A 345 14.03 -14.39 -1.21
C LEU A 345 14.20 -12.88 -1.47
N ALA A 346 15.41 -12.45 -1.85
CA ALA A 346 15.71 -11.05 -2.15
C ALA A 346 14.91 -10.53 -3.34
N ALA A 347 14.75 -11.34 -4.40
CA ALA A 347 13.98 -10.98 -5.59
C ALA A 347 12.50 -10.70 -5.31
N ARG A 348 11.97 -11.22 -4.20
CA ARG A 348 10.56 -11.09 -3.80
C ARG A 348 10.36 -10.29 -2.52
N ASP A 349 11.43 -9.69 -1.99
CA ASP A 349 11.39 -8.93 -0.75
C ASP A 349 10.75 -9.73 0.40
N ALA A 350 11.23 -10.96 0.57
CA ALA A 350 10.73 -11.95 1.51
C ALA A 350 11.77 -12.27 2.60
N ALA A 351 11.28 -12.69 3.77
CA ALA A 351 12.10 -13.11 4.89
C ALA A 351 11.89 -14.59 5.23
N ALA A 352 12.89 -15.19 5.89
CA ALA A 352 12.89 -16.58 6.32
C ALA A 352 13.80 -16.73 7.55
N THR A 353 13.71 -17.88 8.22
CA THR A 353 14.58 -18.24 9.35
C THR A 353 15.44 -19.44 8.97
N PHE A 354 16.74 -19.36 9.23
CA PHE A 354 17.70 -20.42 8.96
C PHE A 354 18.18 -21.02 10.29
N PHE A 355 17.84 -22.28 10.53
CA PHE A 355 18.38 -23.06 11.64
C PHE A 355 19.69 -23.71 11.18
N ALA A 356 20.80 -23.03 11.44
CA ALA A 356 22.10 -23.39 10.91
C ALA A 356 22.87 -24.33 11.84
N MET A 357 23.65 -25.24 11.27
CA MET A 357 24.60 -26.06 12.03
C MET A 357 25.88 -25.28 12.35
N GLY A 358 26.29 -25.30 13.62
CA GLY A 358 27.50 -24.60 14.08
C GLY A 358 28.78 -25.00 13.34
N GLN A 359 28.95 -26.27 12.99
CA GLN A 359 30.14 -26.75 12.27
C GLN A 359 30.31 -26.11 10.88
N ASN A 360 29.23 -25.63 10.27
CA ASN A 360 29.26 -25.01 8.94
C ASN A 360 29.62 -23.51 8.99
N ALA A 361 29.57 -22.90 10.17
CA ALA A 361 29.64 -21.45 10.33
C ALA A 361 30.90 -20.82 9.70
N GLN A 362 32.08 -21.40 9.96
CA GLN A 362 33.34 -20.88 9.43
C GLN A 362 33.46 -21.05 7.90
N GLY A 363 32.94 -22.14 7.35
CA GLY A 363 33.00 -22.42 5.91
C GLY A 363 32.07 -21.52 5.09
N TYR A 364 31.05 -20.95 5.72
CA TYR A 364 30.00 -20.14 5.09
C TYR A 364 29.78 -18.81 5.80
N ALA A 365 30.84 -18.23 6.38
CA ALA A 365 30.77 -16.99 7.15
C ALA A 365 30.13 -15.85 6.33
N ASP A 366 30.51 -15.69 5.05
CA ASP A 366 29.96 -14.67 4.17
C ASP A 366 28.45 -14.88 3.90
N THR A 367 28.01 -16.13 3.79
CA THR A 367 26.60 -16.49 3.59
C THR A 367 25.78 -16.16 4.84
N LEU A 368 26.28 -16.45 6.04
CA LEU A 368 25.61 -16.12 7.30
C LEU A 368 25.56 -14.60 7.54
N ALA A 369 26.63 -13.87 7.24
CA ALA A 369 26.62 -12.41 7.28
C ALA A 369 25.66 -11.80 6.24
N ARG A 370 25.52 -12.44 5.07
CA ARG A 370 24.54 -12.06 4.04
C ARG A 370 23.11 -12.25 4.56
N MET A 371 22.80 -13.39 5.19
CA MET A 371 21.48 -13.64 5.79
C MET A 371 21.05 -12.48 6.69
N THR A 372 21.95 -12.05 7.58
CA THR A 372 21.66 -10.95 8.51
C THR A 372 21.46 -9.61 7.80
N ARG A 373 22.32 -9.28 6.83
CA ARG A 373 22.22 -8.03 6.06
C ARG A 373 20.93 -7.94 5.23
N GLU A 374 20.44 -9.07 4.74
CA GLU A 374 19.19 -9.19 3.98
C GLU A 374 17.96 -9.38 4.89
N GLY A 375 18.14 -9.32 6.21
CA GLY A 375 17.06 -9.34 7.20
C GLY A 375 16.48 -10.72 7.48
N HIS A 376 17.16 -11.79 7.11
CA HIS A 376 16.79 -13.13 7.53
C HIS A 376 17.20 -13.37 8.99
N GLU A 377 16.49 -14.28 9.65
CA GLU A 377 16.83 -14.71 11.00
C GLU A 377 17.75 -15.92 10.95
N VAL A 378 18.79 -15.93 11.78
CA VAL A 378 19.71 -17.07 11.95
C VAL A 378 19.56 -17.59 13.37
N GLU A 379 19.29 -18.89 13.53
CA GLU A 379 19.15 -19.56 14.82
C GLU A 379 19.88 -20.91 14.80
N GLY A 380 20.00 -21.59 15.95
CA GLY A 380 20.86 -22.77 16.08
C GLY A 380 20.20 -24.09 15.68
N HIS A 381 20.93 -24.98 15.00
CA HIS A 381 20.54 -26.38 14.74
C HIS A 381 21.55 -27.39 15.26
N THR A 382 22.13 -27.12 16.44
CA THR A 382 23.24 -27.86 17.07
C THR A 382 24.55 -27.79 16.28
N TRP A 383 25.63 -28.35 16.83
CA TRP A 383 26.93 -28.31 16.20
C TRP A 383 26.99 -29.21 14.96
N ASN A 384 26.57 -30.48 15.08
CA ASN A 384 26.72 -31.50 14.03
C ASN A 384 25.56 -32.50 13.92
N HIS A 385 24.33 -32.07 14.24
CA HIS A 385 23.09 -32.82 14.02
C HIS A 385 22.97 -34.21 14.71
N PRO A 386 23.31 -34.37 16.01
CA PRO A 386 23.17 -35.65 16.71
C PRO A 386 21.74 -35.89 17.21
N HIS A 387 21.42 -37.17 17.50
CA HIS A 387 20.24 -37.54 18.29
C HIS A 387 20.44 -37.11 19.76
N LEU A 388 19.98 -35.91 20.12
CA LEU A 388 20.17 -35.31 21.45
C LEU A 388 19.74 -36.21 22.63
N PRO A 389 18.65 -37.00 22.56
CA PRO A 389 18.28 -37.90 23.64
C PRO A 389 19.33 -38.98 23.96
N GLN A 390 20.23 -39.29 23.04
CA GLN A 390 21.29 -40.30 23.21
C GLN A 390 22.56 -39.74 23.85
N LEU A 391 22.62 -38.42 24.05
CA LEU A 391 23.78 -37.73 24.61
C LEU A 391 23.65 -37.55 26.12
N THR A 392 24.80 -37.36 26.78
CA THR A 392 24.87 -36.85 28.14
C THR A 392 24.52 -35.36 28.17
N ASP A 393 24.10 -34.84 29.33
CA ASP A 393 23.70 -33.45 29.47
C ASP A 393 24.84 -32.48 29.07
N ALA A 394 26.08 -32.78 29.47
CA ALA A 394 27.25 -31.99 29.08
C ALA A 394 27.51 -31.97 27.57
N GLN A 395 27.22 -33.09 26.87
CA GLN A 395 27.32 -33.16 25.42
C GLN A 395 26.20 -32.37 24.74
N VAL A 396 24.97 -32.41 25.27
CA VAL A 396 23.86 -31.56 24.77
C VAL A 396 24.21 -30.08 24.94
N THR A 397 24.70 -29.68 26.12
CA THR A 397 25.13 -28.30 26.36
C THR A 397 26.22 -27.88 25.39
N ALA A 398 27.24 -28.71 25.15
CA ALA A 398 28.30 -28.41 24.19
C ALA A 398 27.76 -28.23 22.77
N GLN A 399 26.83 -29.10 22.32
CA GLN A 399 26.22 -29.00 21.00
C GLN A 399 25.52 -27.65 20.76
N VAL A 400 24.84 -27.12 21.77
CA VAL A 400 24.13 -25.84 21.67
C VAL A 400 25.10 -24.67 21.83
N VAL A 401 25.90 -24.65 22.90
CA VAL A 401 26.81 -23.52 23.22
C VAL A 401 27.88 -23.32 22.15
N ASP A 402 28.48 -24.40 21.64
CA ASP A 402 29.51 -24.29 20.60
C ASP A 402 28.91 -23.81 19.27
N SER A 403 27.68 -24.24 18.96
CA SER A 403 26.94 -23.78 17.79
C SER A 403 26.58 -22.30 17.90
N THR A 404 25.98 -21.88 19.02
CA THR A 404 25.63 -20.49 19.31
C THR A 404 26.85 -19.59 19.13
N ARG A 405 27.96 -19.90 19.81
CA ARG A 405 29.19 -19.10 19.74
C ARG A 405 29.76 -18.99 18.33
N ALA A 406 29.72 -20.07 17.54
CA ALA A 406 30.23 -20.05 16.17
C ALA A 406 29.33 -19.26 15.22
N LEU A 407 28.02 -19.35 15.38
CA LEU A 407 27.04 -18.63 14.56
C LEU A 407 27.04 -17.13 14.89
N GLU A 408 26.95 -16.75 16.17
CA GLU A 408 26.98 -15.35 16.61
C GLU A 408 28.22 -14.62 16.09
N ALA A 409 29.39 -15.29 16.11
CA ALA A 409 30.65 -14.72 15.67
C ALA A 409 30.68 -14.35 14.18
N VAL A 410 29.86 -14.97 13.33
CA VAL A 410 29.88 -14.75 11.87
C VAL A 410 28.60 -14.09 11.33
N SER A 411 27.43 -14.36 11.93
CA SER A 411 26.17 -13.71 11.55
C SER A 411 26.04 -12.31 12.16
N GLY A 412 26.59 -12.10 13.36
CA GLY A 412 26.36 -10.89 14.14
C GLY A 412 24.94 -10.78 14.73
N GLN A 413 24.17 -11.88 14.74
CA GLN A 413 22.89 -11.99 15.43
C GLN A 413 23.05 -12.83 16.70
N ASP A 414 22.30 -12.48 17.75
CA ASP A 414 22.16 -13.30 18.95
C ASP A 414 21.34 -14.56 18.64
N ILE A 415 21.86 -15.73 19.03
CA ILE A 415 21.16 -17.00 18.86
C ILE A 415 20.40 -17.29 20.15
N THR A 416 19.07 -17.20 20.08
CA THR A 416 18.19 -17.20 21.25
C THR A 416 17.25 -18.40 21.30
N VAL A 417 17.12 -19.11 20.19
CA VAL A 417 16.38 -20.37 20.09
C VAL A 417 17.20 -21.40 19.31
N PHE A 418 16.81 -22.66 19.44
CA PHE A 418 17.35 -23.70 18.60
C PHE A 418 16.25 -24.61 18.08
N ARG A 419 16.52 -25.32 17.00
CA ARG A 419 15.71 -26.45 16.56
C ARG A 419 16.45 -27.75 16.87
N PRO A 420 15.88 -28.68 17.64
CA PRO A 420 16.52 -29.98 17.87
C PRO A 420 16.51 -30.83 16.60
N PRO A 421 17.63 -31.47 16.22
CA PRO A 421 17.70 -32.45 15.14
C PRO A 421 16.58 -33.47 15.21
N TYR A 422 15.99 -33.81 14.06
CA TYR A 422 14.88 -34.75 13.92
C TYR A 422 13.60 -34.37 14.72
N GLY A 423 13.54 -33.17 15.29
CA GLY A 423 12.48 -32.77 16.23
C GLY A 423 12.55 -33.53 17.57
N GLU A 424 13.69 -34.17 17.89
CA GLU A 424 13.85 -35.01 19.06
C GLU A 424 14.24 -34.20 20.31
N PHE A 425 13.35 -34.14 21.29
CA PHE A 425 13.65 -33.52 22.58
C PHE A 425 12.96 -34.25 23.73
N THR A 426 13.46 -33.99 24.94
CA THR A 426 12.86 -34.41 26.22
C THR A 426 12.99 -33.24 27.21
N PRO A 427 12.25 -33.22 28.33
CA PRO A 427 12.47 -32.21 29.37
C PRO A 427 13.93 -32.12 29.85
N ARG A 428 14.63 -33.28 29.90
CA ARG A 428 16.07 -33.34 30.19
C ARG A 428 16.89 -32.62 29.13
N VAL A 429 16.64 -32.90 27.85
CA VAL A 429 17.37 -32.27 26.73
C VAL A 429 17.14 -30.77 26.71
N LEU A 430 15.90 -30.29 26.89
CA LEU A 430 15.60 -28.85 26.96
C LEU A 430 16.32 -28.18 28.14
N ALA A 431 16.32 -28.83 29.31
CA ALA A 431 17.04 -28.32 30.48
C ALA A 431 18.56 -28.26 30.25
N ALA A 432 19.14 -29.27 29.62
CA ALA A 432 20.57 -29.31 29.31
C ALA A 432 20.98 -28.34 28.19
N ALA A 433 20.11 -28.12 27.20
CA ALA A 433 20.29 -27.14 26.14
C ALA A 433 20.25 -25.70 26.67
N GLY A 434 19.42 -25.44 27.69
CA GLY A 434 19.27 -24.11 28.29
C GLY A 434 18.64 -23.09 27.34
N MET A 435 17.98 -23.54 26.28
CA MET A 435 17.44 -22.73 25.20
C MET A 435 16.06 -23.30 24.77
N PRO A 436 15.10 -22.47 24.34
CA PRO A 436 13.82 -22.94 23.84
C PRO A 436 13.94 -23.62 22.48
N ALA A 437 13.08 -24.61 22.25
CA ALA A 437 13.00 -25.32 20.98
C ALA A 437 11.92 -24.73 20.06
N ILE A 438 12.27 -24.41 18.82
CA ILE A 438 11.31 -24.10 17.74
C ILE A 438 11.22 -25.29 16.79
N LEU A 439 10.02 -25.81 16.61
CA LEU A 439 9.69 -26.92 15.72
C LEU A 439 8.86 -26.39 14.53
N TRP A 440 8.05 -27.25 13.92
CA TRP A 440 7.20 -26.97 12.78
C TRP A 440 5.84 -27.67 12.91
N ASP A 441 4.84 -27.14 12.20
CA ASP A 441 3.55 -27.80 11.98
C ASP A 441 3.43 -28.38 10.56
N ILE A 442 4.17 -27.82 9.58
CA ILE A 442 4.20 -28.29 8.20
C ILE A 442 5.56 -28.89 7.87
N ASP A 443 5.60 -30.18 7.56
CA ASP A 443 6.78 -30.87 7.05
C ASP A 443 6.64 -31.11 5.55
N THR A 444 7.52 -30.50 4.75
CA THR A 444 7.49 -30.65 3.29
C THR A 444 8.04 -31.99 2.81
N LEU A 445 8.76 -32.70 3.68
CA LEU A 445 9.49 -33.93 3.40
C LEU A 445 10.45 -33.77 2.20
N ASP A 446 11.00 -32.57 2.01
CA ASP A 446 11.98 -32.27 0.97
C ASP A 446 13.26 -33.11 1.09
N TRP A 447 13.63 -33.48 2.31
CA TRP A 447 14.70 -34.42 2.65
C TRP A 447 14.52 -35.84 2.07
N GLN A 448 13.30 -36.22 1.65
CA GLN A 448 13.05 -37.49 0.94
C GLN A 448 13.29 -37.38 -0.58
N GLY A 449 13.60 -36.20 -1.09
CA GLY A 449 13.74 -35.94 -2.53
C GLY A 449 12.45 -36.16 -3.33
N PRO A 450 11.30 -35.58 -2.93
CA PRO A 450 10.06 -35.69 -3.70
C PRO A 450 10.19 -35.00 -5.08
N ALA A 451 9.22 -35.26 -5.95
CA ALA A 451 9.06 -34.48 -7.17
C ALA A 451 8.74 -33.00 -6.85
N ASP A 452 9.12 -32.10 -7.75
CA ASP A 452 9.04 -30.65 -7.55
C ASP A 452 7.60 -30.18 -7.27
N ASP A 453 6.63 -30.70 -8.01
CA ASP A 453 5.20 -30.43 -7.83
C ASP A 453 4.67 -30.89 -6.47
N VAL A 454 5.15 -32.04 -5.99
CA VAL A 454 4.80 -32.57 -4.66
C VAL A 454 5.38 -31.68 -3.55
N LEU A 455 6.64 -31.23 -3.66
CA LEU A 455 7.22 -30.31 -2.67
C LEU A 455 6.44 -29.00 -2.65
N ILE A 456 6.22 -28.40 -3.82
CA ILE A 456 5.51 -27.13 -3.95
C ILE A 456 4.11 -27.24 -3.37
N ALA A 457 3.34 -28.28 -3.70
CA ALA A 457 1.99 -28.48 -3.16
C ALA A 457 2.01 -28.57 -1.63
N ARG A 458 2.96 -29.29 -1.04
CA ARG A 458 3.08 -29.38 0.43
C ARG A 458 3.41 -28.03 1.06
N ALA A 459 4.37 -27.31 0.49
CA ALA A 459 4.82 -26.01 1.00
C ALA A 459 3.83 -24.88 0.75
N VAL A 460 2.97 -24.98 -0.27
CA VAL A 460 2.04 -23.92 -0.67
C VAL A 460 0.62 -24.19 -0.20
N GLU A 461 0.11 -25.42 -0.19
CA GLU A 461 -1.31 -25.70 0.07
C GLU A 461 -1.60 -25.99 1.55
N GLN A 462 -0.66 -26.65 2.24
CA GLN A 462 -0.87 -27.06 3.63
C GLN A 462 -0.80 -25.93 4.65
N PRO A 463 0.05 -24.88 4.47
CA PRO A 463 0.12 -23.81 5.45
C PRO A 463 -1.22 -23.10 5.65
N ARG A 464 -1.42 -22.69 6.90
CA ARG A 464 -2.50 -21.81 7.36
C ARG A 464 -1.88 -20.57 8.02
N ALA A 465 -2.69 -19.56 8.31
CA ALA A 465 -2.22 -18.41 9.08
C ALA A 465 -1.61 -18.91 10.39
N GLY A 466 -0.34 -18.62 10.59
CA GLY A 466 0.43 -19.26 11.64
C GLY A 466 1.64 -20.04 11.11
N SER A 467 1.52 -20.84 10.07
CA SER A 467 2.38 -22.03 9.91
C SER A 467 3.89 -21.74 9.96
N ILE A 468 4.64 -22.65 10.58
CA ILE A 468 6.09 -22.80 10.47
C ILE A 468 6.36 -23.98 9.55
N VAL A 469 6.93 -23.69 8.38
CA VAL A 469 7.20 -24.67 7.33
C VAL A 469 8.65 -25.14 7.42
N LEU A 470 8.85 -26.46 7.57
CA LEU A 470 10.17 -27.10 7.54
C LEU A 470 10.61 -27.38 6.10
N LEU A 471 11.77 -26.84 5.75
CA LEU A 471 12.56 -27.09 4.55
C LEU A 471 14.03 -27.25 4.96
N HIS A 472 14.89 -27.69 4.04
CA HIS A 472 16.32 -27.84 4.25
C HIS A 472 17.09 -27.17 3.10
N ASP A 473 17.97 -26.21 3.40
CA ASP A 473 18.77 -25.49 2.40
C ASP A 473 20.04 -26.25 1.98
N VAL A 474 20.03 -27.58 2.14
CA VAL A 474 21.10 -28.50 1.72
C VAL A 474 20.69 -29.37 0.51
N HIS A 475 19.44 -29.24 0.04
CA HIS A 475 18.88 -30.06 -1.03
C HIS A 475 18.63 -29.28 -2.33
N ALA A 476 19.02 -29.89 -3.45
CA ALA A 476 18.82 -29.30 -4.77
C ALA A 476 17.34 -29.10 -5.15
N VAL A 477 16.42 -29.92 -4.60
CA VAL A 477 14.98 -29.77 -4.84
C VAL A 477 14.44 -28.51 -4.19
N THR A 478 14.76 -28.32 -2.91
CA THR A 478 14.41 -27.13 -2.14
C THR A 478 14.92 -25.86 -2.80
N ALA A 479 16.17 -25.86 -3.25
CA ALA A 479 16.77 -24.71 -3.92
C ALA A 479 16.08 -24.35 -5.24
N ARG A 480 15.85 -25.34 -6.13
CA ARG A 480 15.24 -25.07 -7.44
C ARG A 480 13.75 -24.75 -7.38
N THR A 481 13.04 -25.16 -6.32
CA THR A 481 11.61 -24.86 -6.13
C THR A 481 11.35 -23.62 -5.28
N ALA A 482 12.37 -23.00 -4.69
CA ALA A 482 12.22 -21.88 -3.74
C ALA A 482 11.36 -20.74 -4.30
N GLY A 483 11.66 -20.27 -5.52
CA GLY A 483 10.88 -19.22 -6.19
C GLY A 483 9.39 -19.57 -6.33
N ALA A 484 9.08 -20.79 -6.77
CA ALA A 484 7.71 -21.26 -6.95
C ALA A 484 6.93 -21.39 -5.63
N VAL A 485 7.61 -21.78 -4.54
CA VAL A 485 7.02 -21.82 -3.20
C VAL A 485 6.69 -20.41 -2.72
N LEU A 486 7.61 -19.46 -2.89
CA LEU A 486 7.40 -18.05 -2.51
C LEU A 486 6.23 -17.45 -3.30
N ASP A 487 6.21 -17.63 -4.62
CA ASP A 487 5.13 -17.14 -5.49
C ASP A 487 3.78 -17.74 -5.11
N GLY A 488 3.74 -19.04 -4.84
CA GLY A 488 2.51 -19.74 -4.43
C GLY A 488 1.97 -19.24 -3.08
N LEU A 489 2.83 -18.93 -2.11
CA LEU A 489 2.40 -18.38 -0.83
C LEU A 489 1.91 -16.94 -0.95
N PHE A 490 2.61 -16.10 -1.72
CA PHE A 490 2.17 -14.74 -2.01
C PHE A 490 0.85 -14.71 -2.78
N ASP A 491 0.66 -15.61 -3.74
CA ASP A 491 -0.58 -15.78 -4.49
C ASP A 491 -1.79 -16.08 -3.59
N ARG A 492 -1.56 -16.81 -2.49
CA ARG A 492 -2.56 -17.08 -1.43
C ARG A 492 -2.71 -15.93 -0.43
N GLY A 493 -1.95 -14.85 -0.56
CA GLY A 493 -2.04 -13.66 0.28
C GLY A 493 -1.26 -13.75 1.59
N PHE A 494 -0.38 -14.75 1.74
CA PHE A 494 0.48 -14.83 2.91
C PHE A 494 1.44 -13.63 3.00
N GLN A 495 1.74 -13.25 4.23
CA GLN A 495 2.93 -12.47 4.56
C GLN A 495 4.02 -13.42 5.04
N LEU A 496 5.13 -13.47 4.31
CA LEU A 496 6.32 -14.22 4.70
C LEU A 496 7.09 -13.46 5.76
N VAL A 497 7.36 -14.12 6.89
CA VAL A 497 8.00 -13.52 8.06
C VAL A 497 9.06 -14.46 8.65
N THR A 498 9.97 -13.91 9.44
CA THR A 498 10.86 -14.70 10.30
C THR A 498 10.07 -15.32 11.46
N VAL A 499 10.59 -16.37 12.10
CA VAL A 499 10.02 -16.94 13.33
C VAL A 499 9.92 -15.87 14.41
N ARG A 500 10.90 -14.97 14.57
CA ARG A 500 10.76 -13.87 15.54
C ARG A 500 9.56 -12.96 15.28
N GLN A 501 9.39 -12.49 14.05
CA GLN A 501 8.21 -11.70 13.65
C GLN A 501 6.91 -12.49 13.87
N LEU A 502 6.97 -13.79 13.60
CA LEU A 502 5.91 -14.76 13.85
C LEU A 502 5.48 -14.79 15.34
N PHE A 503 6.37 -14.54 16.29
CA PHE A 503 6.05 -14.44 17.72
C PHE A 503 5.87 -12.98 18.20
N GLY A 504 5.59 -12.04 17.29
CA GLY A 504 5.37 -10.64 17.66
C GLY A 504 6.65 -9.87 18.00
N GLY A 505 7.80 -10.35 17.52
CA GLY A 505 9.11 -9.72 17.75
C GLY A 505 9.89 -10.30 18.94
N GLU A 506 9.24 -11.08 19.80
CA GLU A 506 9.87 -11.70 20.97
C GLU A 506 9.74 -13.22 20.89
N LEU A 507 10.86 -13.92 20.86
CA LEU A 507 10.85 -15.38 20.88
C LEU A 507 10.56 -15.92 22.29
N PRO A 508 9.96 -17.11 22.41
CA PRO A 508 9.75 -17.74 23.70
C PRO A 508 11.06 -17.93 24.47
N THR A 509 11.02 -17.88 25.80
CA THR A 509 12.23 -18.02 26.65
C THR A 509 12.41 -19.42 27.24
N SER A 510 11.45 -20.32 27.04
CA SER A 510 11.53 -21.71 27.48
C SER A 510 10.55 -22.61 26.72
N GLY A 511 10.70 -23.93 26.87
CA GLY A 511 9.77 -24.92 26.33
C GLY A 511 10.03 -25.26 24.86
N SER A 512 8.98 -25.76 24.19
CA SER A 512 9.01 -26.19 22.80
C SER A 512 7.78 -25.68 22.07
N TRP A 513 7.97 -25.10 20.88
CA TRP A 513 6.91 -24.38 20.16
C TRP A 513 6.79 -24.87 18.72
N ARG A 514 5.55 -24.96 18.22
CA ARG A 514 5.15 -25.18 16.83
C ARG A 514 4.06 -24.12 16.58
N ARG A 515 3.97 -23.45 15.44
CA ARG A 515 2.85 -22.51 15.28
C ARG A 515 2.04 -22.77 14.01
N ALA A 516 0.76 -23.06 14.23
CA ALA A 516 -0.46 -22.45 13.70
C ALA A 516 -1.66 -23.23 14.27
N PRO A 517 -2.84 -22.61 14.53
CA PRO A 517 -3.14 -21.87 15.77
C PRO A 517 -2.22 -22.05 16.97
#